data_AF-A0A933MA49-F1
#
_entry.id   AF-A0A933MA49-F1
#
_cell.length_a   1.000
_cell.length_b   1.000
_cell.length_c   1.000
_cell.angle_alpha   90.00
_cell.angle_beta   90.00
_cell.angle_gamma   90.00
#
_symmetry.space_group_name_H-M   'P 1'
#
loop_
_entity.id
_entity.type
_entity.pdbx_description
1 polymer ?
#
loop_
_entity_poly.entity_id
_entity_poly.type
_entity_poly.pdbx_seq_one_letter_code
_entity_poly.pdbx_strand_id
1 'polypeptide(L)' 'MPNSIIEITCTRCGHTWTENVEDLKAGKGDAERVFYRGDVKLYRFRVKCPKDGTWNIVDVQEVDDE' A
#
# COMPACT_ATOMS: atom_id res chain seq x y z
N MET A 1 -1.21 -14.09 -13.13
CA MET A 1 -0.61 -12.89 -12.51
C MET A 1 -1.38 -12.66 -11.22
N PRO A 2 -0.83 -12.98 -10.04
CA PRO A 2 -1.55 -12.74 -8.80
C PRO A 2 -1.67 -11.22 -8.62
N ASN A 3 -2.88 -10.69 -8.74
CA ASN A 3 -3.18 -9.31 -8.38
C ASN A 3 -3.01 -9.21 -6.86
N SER A 4 -1.94 -8.57 -6.40
CA SER A 4 -1.72 -8.32 -4.97
C SER A 4 -2.71 -7.26 -4.49
N ILE A 5 -3.92 -7.70 -4.13
CA ILE A 5 -4.96 -6.86 -3.55
C ILE A 5 -4.74 -6.78 -2.03
N ILE A 6 -4.73 -5.56 -1.49
CA ILE A 6 -4.62 -5.31 -0.05
C ILE A 6 -5.89 -4.64 0.47
N GLU A 7 -6.25 -4.94 1.72
CA GLU A 7 -7.33 -4.27 2.43
C GLU A 7 -6.76 -3.14 3.29
N ILE A 8 -7.37 -1.96 3.20
CA ILE A 8 -6.93 -0.75 3.91
C ILE A 8 -8.10 -0.23 4.72
N THR A 9 -7.86 0.05 6.00
CA THR A 9 -8.84 0.67 6.90
C THR A 9 -8.42 2.11 7.20
N CYS A 10 -9.34 3.05 7.01
CA CYS A 10 -9.10 4.46 7.31
C CYS A 10 -8.92 4.65 8.82
N THR A 11 -7.77 5.17 9.21
CA THR A 11 -7.41 5.48 10.60
C THR A 11 -8.33 6.53 11.24
N ARG A 12 -9.05 7.34 10.44
CA ARG A 12 -9.97 8.37 10.92
C ARG A 12 -11.44 7.93 10.94
N CYS A 13 -12.00 7.53 9.81
CA CYS A 13 -13.43 7.22 9.70
C CYS A 13 -13.79 5.73 9.81
N GLY A 14 -12.79 4.84 9.91
CA GLY A 14 -13.00 3.39 10.02
C GLY A 14 -13.56 2.73 8.75
N HIS A 15 -13.63 3.45 7.62
CA HIS A 15 -14.02 2.85 6.36
C HIS A 15 -12.93 1.93 5.83
N THR A 16 -13.32 0.76 5.34
CA THR A 16 -12.41 -0.25 4.77
C THR A 16 -12.65 -0.36 3.27
N TRP A 17 -11.57 -0.43 2.49
CA TRP A 17 -11.60 -0.62 1.04
C TRP A 17 -10.39 -1.42 0.57
N THR A 18 -10.40 -1.85 -0.69
CA THR A 18 -9.32 -2.64 -1.27
C THR A 18 -8.59 -1.87 -2.36
N GLU A 19 -7.27 -1.99 -2.41
CA GLU A 19 -6.42 -1.42 -3.46
C GLU A 19 -5.53 -2.50 -4.09
N ASN A 20 -5.16 -2.29 -5.36
CA ASN A 20 -4.18 -3.14 -6.02
C ASN A 20 -2.78 -2.55 -5.82
N VAL A 21 -1.88 -3.32 -5.22
CA VAL A 21 -0.50 -2.89 -4.96
C VAL A 21 0.23 -2.49 -6.25
N GLU A 22 -0.02 -3.17 -7.36
CA GLU A 22 0.60 -2.85 -8.66
C GLU A 22 0.12 -1.49 -9.19
N ASP A 23 -1.17 -1.16 -9.00
CA ASP A 23 -1.70 0.16 -9.34
C ASP A 23 -1.08 1.26 -8.47
N LEU A 24 -0.87 0.98 -7.18
CA LEU A 24 -0.22 1.90 -6.25
C LEU A 24 1.24 2.13 -6.63
N LYS A 25 1.97 1.07 -7.02
CA LYS A 25 3.36 1.16 -7.54
C LYS A 25 3.45 1.90 -8.89
N ALA A 26 2.43 1.76 -9.74
CA ALA A 26 2.37 2.38 -11.07
C ALA A 26 2.05 3.89 -11.04
N GLY A 27 1.81 4.47 -9.85
CA GLY A 27 1.68 5.91 -9.67
C GLY A 27 0.29 6.43 -9.29
N LYS A 28 -0.65 5.55 -8.87
CA LYS A 28 -1.89 6.02 -8.22
C LYS A 28 -1.66 6.56 -6.80
N GLY A 29 -0.57 6.16 -6.14
CA GLY A 29 -0.17 6.67 -4.82
C GLY A 29 1.16 7.42 -4.88
N ASP A 30 1.36 8.38 -3.96
CA ASP A 30 2.70 8.87 -3.64
C ASP A 30 3.46 7.73 -2.96
N ALA A 31 4.24 6.97 -3.76
CA ALA A 31 4.96 5.79 -3.31
C ALA A 31 6.40 6.16 -2.93
N GLU A 32 6.77 5.92 -1.67
CA GLU A 32 8.17 5.97 -1.22
C GLU A 32 8.70 4.52 -1.14
N ARG A 33 9.79 4.23 -1.86
CA ARG A 33 10.45 2.92 -1.83
C ARG A 33 11.51 2.90 -0.74
N VAL A 34 11.41 1.95 0.20
CA VAL A 34 12.40 1.80 1.28
C VAL A 34 13.03 0.42 1.18
N PHE A 35 14.34 0.38 0.93
CA PHE A 35 15.11 -0.86 0.91
C PHE A 35 15.73 -1.09 2.28
N TYR A 36 15.33 -2.17 2.96
CA TYR A 36 16.02 -2.62 4.17
C TYR A 36 17.10 -3.65 3.81
N ARG A 37 18.15 -3.73 4.64
CA ARG A 37 19.33 -4.56 4.43
C ARG A 37 18.95 -6.04 4.57
N GLY A 38 18.93 -6.77 3.45
CA GLY A 38 18.65 -8.22 3.37
C GLY A 38 17.23 -8.51 2.88
N ASP A 39 17.09 -8.67 1.56
CA ASP A 39 16.01 -9.38 0.83
C ASP A 39 14.54 -8.95 1.03
N VAL A 40 14.27 -7.97 1.88
CA VAL A 40 12.91 -7.46 2.11
C VAL A 40 12.69 -6.16 1.34
N LYS A 41 11.75 -6.18 0.38
CA LYS A 41 11.27 -4.97 -0.32
C LYS A 41 10.07 -4.40 0.44
N LEU A 42 10.23 -3.23 1.05
CA LEU A 42 9.15 -2.50 1.71
C LEU A 42 8.68 -1.33 0.82
N TYR A 43 7.38 -1.30 0.55
CA TYR A 43 6.73 -0.21 -0.18
C TYR A 43 5.82 0.56 0.76
N ARG A 44 6.04 1.87 0.88
CA ARG A 44 5.17 2.77 1.63
C ARG A 44 4.33 3.58 0.66
N PHE A 45 3.01 3.44 0.74
CA PHE A 45 2.05 4.17 -0.08
C PHE A 45 1.25 5.16 0.75
N ARG A 46 1.05 6.38 0.23
CA ARG A 46 0.03 7.31 0.74
C ARG A 46 -1.24 7.17 -0.08
N VAL A 47 -2.31 6.72 0.56
CA VAL A 47 -3.60 6.45 -0.07
C VAL A 47 -4.68 7.33 0.55
N LYS A 48 -5.50 7.94 -0.30
CA LYS A 48 -6.58 8.81 0.14
C LYS A 48 -7.83 7.97 0.38
N CYS A 49 -8.42 8.07 1.57
CA CYS A 49 -9.66 7.39 1.86
C CYS A 49 -10.78 7.95 0.95
N PRO A 50 -11.53 7.09 0.24
CA PRO A 50 -12.59 7.52 -0.67
C PRO A 50 -13.80 8.12 0.05
N LYS A 51 -13.97 7.83 1.35
CA LYS A 51 -15.13 8.28 2.13
C LYS A 51 -14.97 9.68 2.73
N ASP A 52 -13.81 9.95 3.34
CA ASP A 52 -13.59 11.19 4.10
C ASP A 52 -12.39 12.01 3.61
N GLY A 53 -11.65 11.50 2.62
CA GLY A 53 -10.49 12.17 2.05
C GLY A 53 -9.23 12.13 2.93
N THR A 54 -9.23 11.41 4.05
CA THR A 54 -8.07 11.28 4.94
C THR A 54 -6.96 10.50 4.27
N TRP A 55 -5.72 10.98 4.38
CA TRP A 55 -4.53 10.27 3.90
C TRP A 55 -4.12 9.19 4.90
N ASN A 56 -3.96 7.96 4.42
CA ASN A 56 -3.49 6.82 5.19
C ASN A 56 -2.14 6.38 4.63
N ILE A 57 -1.26 5.92 5.52
CA ILE A 57 0.06 5.37 5.16
C ILE A 57 -0.07 3.85 5.22
N VAL A 58 0.31 3.18 4.14
CA VAL A 58 0.20 1.73 3.97
C VAL A 58 1.56 1.18 3.63
N ASP A 59 2.08 0.30 4.49
CA ASP A 59 3.36 -0.37 4.31
C ASP A 59 3.11 -1.81 3.82
N VAL A 60 3.66 -2.14 2.64
CA VAL A 60 3.54 -3.46 2.01
C VAL A 60 4.91 -4.10 1.93
N GLN A 61 5.03 -5.30 2.48
CA GLN A 61 6.26 -6.09 2.43
C GLN A 61 6.14 -7.15 1.34
N GLU A 62 7.09 -7.19 0.42
CA GLU A 62 7.27 -8.34 -0.48
C GLU A 62 8.37 -9.23 0.09
N VAL A 63 8.00 -10.49 0.35
CA VAL A 63 8.92 -11.57 0.63
C VAL A 63 9.13 -12.34 -0.67
N ASP A 64 10.35 -12.34 -1.18
CA ASP A 64 10.74 -13.25 -2.26
C ASP A 64 10.98 -14.62 -1.58
N ASP A 65 9.98 -15.51 -1.59
CA ASP A 65 10.18 -16.92 -1.24
C ASP A 65 10.98 -17.59 -2.38
N GLU A 66 12.29 -17.72 -2.22
CA GLU A 66 13.18 -18.53 -3.09
C GLU A 66 12.90 -20.04 -3.00
#